data_AF-T2RMJ6-F1
#
_entry.id   AF-T2RMJ6-F1
#
_cell.length_a   1.000
_cell.length_b   1.000
_cell.length_c   1.000
_cell.angle_alpha   90.00
_cell.angle_beta   90.00
_cell.angle_gamma   90.00
#
_symmetry.space_group_name_H-M   'P 1'
#
loop_
_entity.id
_entity.type
_entity.pdbx_description
1 polymer ?
#
loop_
_entity_poly.entity_id
_entity_poly.type
_entity_poly.pdbx_seq_one_letter_code
_entity_poly.pdbx_strand_id
1 'polypeptide(L)'
;MDGIKDKIGKLIDEVKEKTTDFKDKAEDTFEEVRGKAETLKDKAGEAYKEVKERVEVLKTKEGLDMDAEQVYRMPLIGDKAPSFKAVTTQGNINFPEDYYGKWVILFSHPADFTPVCTTEFMTFATMEEEFKALNTSLVGLSVDSLYAHIAWLRKIQELEWNGMKNVEVKFPLIEDIKMEVAKKYGMIQPGQSTTQAVRAVFVIDPKGTIRTILYYPLSTGRNFDEIKRIIIALQKADADQVATPANWHPGQDVIVPAAGSCGIAKERMENQTEDQYCLDWFLCFRRERK
;
A
#
# COMPACT_ATOMS: atom_id res chain seq x y z
N MET A 1 46.68 48.28 55.67
CA MET A 1 46.26 47.83 54.32
C MET A 1 47.02 46.58 53.87
N ASP A 2 48.24 46.34 54.33
CA ASP A 2 49.07 45.23 53.82
C ASP A 2 48.65 43.83 54.28
N GLY A 3 48.13 43.67 55.49
CA GLY A 3 47.68 42.35 55.99
C GLY A 3 46.43 41.76 55.32
N ILE A 4 45.63 42.59 54.65
CA ILE A 4 44.44 42.14 53.90
C ILE A 4 44.86 41.66 52.51
N LYS A 5 45.82 42.34 51.87
CA LYS A 5 46.37 41.91 50.57
C LYS A 5 47.06 40.56 50.65
N ASP A 6 47.81 40.30 51.73
CA ASP A 6 48.50 39.02 51.94
C ASP A 6 47.51 37.85 52.14
N LYS A 7 46.42 38.08 52.89
CA LYS A 7 45.36 37.08 53.06
C LYS A 7 44.61 36.79 51.76
N ILE A 8 44.34 37.81 50.95
CA ILE A 8 43.68 37.64 49.64
C ILE A 8 44.62 36.90 48.67
N GLY A 9 45.91 37.20 48.67
CA GLY A 9 46.91 36.49 47.87
C GLY A 9 46.94 34.99 48.16
N LYS A 10 47.03 34.63 49.45
CA LYS A 10 47.00 33.21 49.88
C LYS A 10 45.72 32.49 49.50
N LEU A 11 44.56 33.16 49.60
CA LEU A 11 43.29 32.58 49.19
C LEU A 11 43.23 32.34 47.68
N ILE A 12 43.76 33.27 46.88
CA ILE A 12 43.82 33.13 45.42
C ILE A 12 44.71 31.96 45.02
N ASP A 13 45.87 31.80 45.66
CA ASP A 13 46.79 30.71 45.37
C ASP A 13 46.20 29.35 45.77
N GLU A 14 45.51 29.27 46.91
CA GLU A 14 44.82 28.05 47.36
C GLU A 14 43.64 27.68 46.43
N VAL A 15 42.91 28.67 45.91
CA VAL A 15 41.86 28.45 44.91
C VAL A 15 42.44 27.98 43.59
N LYS A 16 43.57 28.54 43.15
CA LYS A 16 44.25 28.09 41.91
C LYS A 16 44.73 26.66 42.04
N GLU A 17 45.35 26.29 43.15
CA GLU A 17 45.84 24.93 43.40
C GLU A 17 44.69 23.91 43.40
N LYS A 18 43.59 24.21 44.09
CA LYS A 18 42.37 23.37 44.08
C LYS A 18 41.73 23.27 42.70
N THR A 19 41.79 24.33 41.90
CA THR A 19 41.25 24.33 40.53
C THR A 19 42.12 23.47 39.60
N THR A 20 43.43 23.50 39.76
CA THR A 20 44.37 22.65 39.00
C THR A 20 44.18 21.18 39.37
N ASP A 21 44.17 20.84 40.67
CA ASP A 21 43.94 19.46 41.14
C ASP A 21 42.59 18.88 40.65
N PHE A 22 41.55 19.71 40.59
CA PHE A 22 40.25 19.29 40.04
C PHE A 22 40.32 19.02 38.52
N LYS A 23 41.06 19.84 37.77
CA LYS A 23 41.23 19.64 36.32
C LYS A 23 42.02 18.37 36.02
N ASP A 24 43.12 18.15 36.73
CA ASP A 24 43.97 16.97 36.53
C ASP A 24 43.17 15.69 36.82
N LYS A 25 42.40 15.65 37.91
CA LYS A 25 41.50 14.53 38.23
C LYS A 25 40.41 14.31 37.19
N ALA A 26 39.88 15.39 36.59
CA ALA A 26 38.87 15.28 35.53
C ALA A 26 39.47 14.74 34.22
N GLU A 27 40.70 15.14 33.87
CA GLU A 27 41.42 14.61 32.70
C GLU A 27 41.76 13.13 32.88
N ASP A 28 42.28 12.72 34.05
CA ASP A 28 42.57 11.32 34.36
C ASP A 28 41.30 10.44 34.25
N THR A 29 40.18 10.94 34.78
CA THR A 29 38.88 10.25 34.69
C THR A 29 38.42 10.12 33.23
N PHE A 30 38.65 11.16 32.41
CA PHE A 30 38.25 11.15 31.01
C PHE A 30 39.10 10.18 30.18
N GLU A 31 40.40 10.10 30.43
CA GLU A 31 41.29 9.11 29.79
C GLU A 31 40.89 7.68 30.17
N GLU A 32 40.56 7.43 31.44
CA GLU A 32 40.13 6.10 31.90
C GLU A 32 38.81 5.66 31.21
N VAL A 33 37.83 6.57 31.11
CA VAL A 33 36.56 6.30 30.43
C VAL A 33 36.78 6.07 28.92
N ARG A 34 37.68 6.84 28.30
CA ARG A 34 38.03 6.68 26.88
C ARG A 34 38.68 5.32 26.62
N GLY A 35 39.63 4.89 27.45
CA GLY A 35 40.26 3.57 27.33
C GLY A 35 39.26 2.41 27.49
N LYS A 36 38.30 2.54 28.42
CA LYS A 36 37.20 1.58 28.58
C LYS A 36 36.28 1.53 27.35
N ALA A 37 35.99 2.69 26.75
CA ALA A 37 35.15 2.77 25.53
C ALA A 37 35.84 2.16 24.31
N GLU A 38 37.15 2.37 24.12
CA GLU A 38 37.94 1.72 23.06
C GLU A 38 37.97 0.20 23.25
N THR A 39 38.20 -0.27 24.47
CA THR A 39 38.17 -1.71 24.79
C THR A 39 36.81 -2.35 24.50
N LEU A 40 35.71 -1.65 24.80
CA LEU A 40 34.34 -2.12 24.49
C LEU A 40 34.08 -2.17 22.98
N LYS A 41 34.60 -1.20 22.23
CA LYS A 41 34.49 -1.14 20.77
C LYS A 41 35.23 -2.30 20.10
N ASP A 42 36.42 -2.63 20.60
CA ASP A 42 37.20 -3.76 20.10
C ASP A 42 36.51 -5.09 20.39
N LYS A 43 36.02 -5.29 21.62
CA LYS A 43 35.22 -6.48 21.99
C LYS A 43 33.95 -6.62 21.15
N ALA A 44 33.26 -5.52 20.85
CA ALA A 44 32.09 -5.53 19.97
C ALA A 44 32.48 -5.89 18.52
N GLY A 45 33.63 -5.42 18.04
CA GLY A 45 34.17 -5.78 16.72
C GLY A 45 34.56 -7.25 16.61
N GLU A 46 35.17 -7.81 17.64
CA GLU A 46 35.51 -9.24 17.72
C GLU A 46 34.25 -10.12 17.80
N ALA A 47 33.29 -9.76 18.65
CA ALA A 47 32.00 -10.46 18.74
C ALA A 47 31.24 -10.43 17.40
N TYR A 48 31.27 -9.31 16.68
CA TYR A 48 30.67 -9.21 15.35
C TYR A 48 31.34 -10.12 14.32
N LYS A 49 32.68 -10.19 14.33
CA LYS A 49 33.43 -11.10 13.44
C LYS A 49 33.11 -12.57 13.75
N GLU A 50 33.07 -12.94 15.02
CA GLU A 50 32.75 -14.31 15.45
C GLU A 50 31.32 -14.71 15.05
N VAL A 51 30.34 -13.82 15.25
CA VAL A 51 28.95 -14.04 14.81
C VAL A 51 28.90 -14.18 13.29
N LYS A 52 29.62 -13.34 12.55
CA LYS A 52 29.64 -13.38 11.07
C LYS A 52 30.23 -14.70 10.56
N GLU A 53 31.36 -15.15 11.11
CA GLU A 53 31.95 -16.45 10.75
C GLU A 53 31.03 -17.61 11.10
N ARG A 54 30.39 -17.60 12.28
CA ARG A 54 29.41 -18.63 12.65
C ARG A 54 28.21 -18.65 11.70
N VAL A 55 27.70 -17.50 11.27
CA VAL A 55 26.62 -17.39 10.26
C VAL A 55 27.09 -17.96 8.91
N GLU A 56 28.33 -17.73 8.51
CA GLU A 56 28.89 -18.22 7.23
C GLU A 56 29.12 -19.74 7.24
N VAL A 57 29.54 -20.29 8.39
CA VAL A 57 29.63 -21.74 8.62
C VAL A 57 28.25 -22.41 8.66
N LEU A 58 27.24 -21.74 9.24
CA LEU A 58 25.86 -22.24 9.24
C LEU A 58 25.27 -22.28 7.81
N LYS A 59 25.51 -21.24 7.01
CA LYS A 59 25.12 -21.19 5.59
C LYS A 59 25.72 -22.34 4.76
N THR A 60 26.93 -22.79 5.09
CA THR A 60 27.63 -23.85 4.35
C THR A 60 27.34 -25.26 4.89
N LYS A 61 27.04 -25.43 6.19
CA LYS A 61 26.73 -26.74 6.78
C LYS A 61 25.31 -27.23 6.55
N GLU A 62 24.35 -26.33 6.31
CA GLU A 62 22.93 -26.72 6.18
C GLU A 62 22.43 -26.92 4.75
N GLY A 63 23.26 -26.72 3.71
CA GLY A 63 22.80 -26.96 2.32
C GLY A 63 21.47 -26.27 2.00
N LEU A 64 21.21 -25.12 2.64
CA LEU A 64 20.05 -24.30 2.37
C LEU A 64 20.34 -23.59 1.06
N ASP A 65 19.85 -24.20 -0.03
CA ASP A 65 19.59 -23.49 -1.27
C ASP A 65 18.90 -22.17 -0.90
N MET A 66 19.62 -21.07 -1.11
CA MET A 66 19.06 -19.74 -0.99
C MET A 66 18.21 -19.45 -2.23
N ASP A 67 17.14 -20.23 -2.44
CA ASP A 67 15.90 -19.61 -2.86
C ASP A 67 15.46 -18.78 -1.66
N ALA A 68 16.00 -17.57 -1.56
CA ALA A 68 15.47 -16.56 -0.67
C ALA A 68 14.04 -16.31 -1.16
N GLU A 69 13.08 -17.05 -0.60
CA GLU A 69 11.67 -16.91 -0.91
C GLU A 69 11.36 -15.44 -0.64
N GLN A 70 11.20 -14.67 -1.72
CA GLN A 70 11.06 -13.24 -1.62
C GLN A 70 9.72 -12.99 -0.95
N VAL A 71 9.74 -12.74 0.36
CA VAL A 71 8.52 -12.51 1.13
C VAL A 71 7.96 -11.15 0.74
N TYR A 72 7.04 -11.16 -0.22
CA TYR A 72 6.30 -9.98 -0.59
C TYR A 72 5.26 -9.67 0.49
N ARG A 73 5.42 -8.52 1.16
CA ARG A 73 4.34 -7.96 1.96
C ARG A 73 3.20 -7.60 1.03
N MET A 74 1.98 -7.98 1.40
CA MET A 74 0.78 -7.55 0.68
C MET A 74 0.71 -6.02 0.60
N PRO A 75 0.33 -5.45 -0.56
CA PRO A 75 0.15 -4.01 -0.68
C PRO A 75 -0.95 -3.49 0.25
N LEU A 76 -0.79 -2.27 0.75
CA LEU A 76 -1.80 -1.59 1.56
C LEU A 76 -2.49 -0.47 0.78
N ILE A 77 -3.65 -0.04 1.30
CA ILE A 77 -4.28 1.21 0.85
C ILE A 77 -3.35 2.38 1.20
N GLY A 78 -3.09 3.25 0.22
CA GLY A 78 -2.15 4.36 0.32
C GLY A 78 -0.75 4.05 -0.24
N ASP A 79 -0.40 2.78 -0.44
CA ASP A 79 0.86 2.41 -1.07
C ASP A 79 0.85 2.73 -2.57
N LYS A 80 2.05 2.95 -3.12
CA LYS A 80 2.23 2.91 -4.57
C LYS A 80 2.04 1.49 -5.08
N ALA A 81 1.31 1.35 -6.18
CA ALA A 81 1.07 0.07 -6.81
C ALA A 81 2.41 -0.57 -7.21
N PRO A 82 2.74 -1.78 -6.73
CA PRO A 82 4.00 -2.42 -7.05
C PRO A 82 4.21 -2.55 -8.56
N SER A 83 5.33 -2.04 -9.07
CA SER A 83 5.58 -2.00 -10.52
C SER A 83 5.91 -3.37 -11.10
N PHE A 84 5.53 -3.63 -12.35
CA PHE A 84 5.90 -4.84 -13.07
C PHE A 84 5.82 -4.63 -14.57
N LYS A 85 6.50 -5.49 -15.32
CA LYS A 85 6.30 -5.65 -16.77
C LYS A 85 5.66 -7.00 -17.02
N ALA A 86 4.66 -7.05 -17.87
CA ALA A 86 3.91 -8.27 -18.13
C ALA A 86 3.55 -8.41 -19.62
N VAL A 87 3.48 -9.65 -20.06
CA VAL A 87 2.88 -10.01 -21.35
C VAL A 87 1.37 -10.14 -21.14
N THR A 88 0.58 -9.56 -22.04
CA THR A 88 -0.88 -9.65 -21.98
C THR A 88 -1.47 -10.02 -23.32
N THR A 89 -2.75 -10.36 -23.33
CA THR A 89 -3.54 -10.58 -24.56
C THR A 89 -3.57 -9.38 -25.50
N GLN A 90 -3.28 -8.16 -25.03
CA GLN A 90 -3.21 -6.93 -25.84
C GLN A 90 -1.78 -6.43 -26.07
N GLY A 91 -0.77 -7.28 -25.81
CA GLY A 91 0.65 -6.95 -25.90
C GLY A 91 1.28 -6.67 -24.54
N ASN A 92 2.53 -6.21 -24.57
CA ASN A 92 3.30 -5.98 -23.35
C ASN A 92 2.88 -4.68 -22.66
N ILE A 93 2.83 -4.71 -21.33
CA ILE A 93 2.55 -3.53 -20.49
C ILE A 93 3.67 -3.29 -19.48
N ASN A 94 3.78 -2.04 -19.04
CA ASN A 94 4.65 -1.54 -17.98
C ASN A 94 3.79 -0.87 -16.89
N PHE A 95 3.46 -1.62 -15.85
CA PHE A 95 2.55 -1.23 -14.80
C PHE A 95 3.29 -0.59 -13.60
N PRO A 96 2.76 0.46 -12.94
CA PRO A 96 1.56 1.23 -13.30
C PRO A 96 1.82 2.35 -14.32
N GLU A 97 3.04 2.49 -14.85
CA GLU A 97 3.46 3.65 -15.66
C GLU A 97 2.58 3.91 -16.88
N ASP A 98 2.22 2.86 -17.63
CA ASP A 98 1.36 2.96 -18.83
C ASP A 98 -0.07 3.46 -18.52
N TYR A 99 -0.46 3.46 -17.24
CA TYR A 99 -1.81 3.80 -16.79
C TYR A 99 -1.88 5.11 -16.00
N TYR A 100 -0.78 5.84 -15.83
CA TYR A 100 -0.83 7.14 -15.16
C TYR A 100 -1.82 8.10 -15.84
N GLY A 101 -2.56 8.86 -15.04
CA GLY A 101 -3.66 9.71 -15.50
C GLY A 101 -5.01 8.99 -15.62
N LYS A 102 -5.08 7.68 -15.40
CA LYS A 102 -6.32 6.88 -15.39
C LYS A 102 -6.46 6.11 -14.10
N TRP A 103 -7.70 5.84 -13.70
CA TRP A 103 -7.96 4.83 -12.69
C TRP A 103 -7.71 3.45 -13.28
N VAL A 104 -7.31 2.48 -12.45
CA VAL A 104 -7.14 1.09 -12.87
C VAL A 104 -7.79 0.14 -11.89
N ILE A 105 -8.51 -0.85 -12.43
CA ILE A 105 -8.94 -2.03 -11.72
C ILE A 105 -8.02 -3.18 -12.17
N LEU A 106 -7.06 -3.54 -11.33
CA LEU A 106 -6.26 -4.76 -11.49
C LEU A 106 -6.97 -5.87 -10.73
N PHE A 107 -7.34 -6.95 -11.43
CA PHE A 107 -8.11 -8.03 -10.81
C PHE A 107 -7.59 -9.39 -11.25
N SER A 108 -7.68 -10.37 -10.37
CA SER A 108 -7.27 -11.75 -10.67
C SER A 108 -8.46 -12.69 -10.74
N HIS A 109 -8.26 -13.83 -11.40
CA HIS A 109 -9.14 -14.98 -11.34
C HIS A 109 -8.35 -16.30 -11.19
N PRO A 110 -8.96 -17.36 -10.63
CA PRO A 110 -8.25 -18.61 -10.36
C PRO A 110 -7.68 -19.36 -11.58
N ALA A 111 -8.49 -19.49 -12.63
CA ALA A 111 -8.11 -20.22 -13.84
C ALA A 111 -9.08 -19.92 -14.99
N ASP A 112 -8.54 -19.90 -16.21
CA ASP A 112 -9.29 -19.93 -17.45
C ASP A 112 -10.17 -21.18 -17.55
N PHE A 113 -11.19 -21.14 -18.42
CA PHE A 113 -12.12 -22.26 -18.66
C PHE A 113 -12.87 -22.75 -17.41
N THR A 114 -13.01 -21.90 -16.38
CA THR A 114 -13.84 -22.19 -15.19
C THR A 114 -15.10 -21.32 -15.17
N PRO A 115 -16.23 -21.84 -14.65
CA PRO A 115 -17.55 -21.22 -14.84
C PRO A 115 -17.68 -19.86 -14.17
N VAL A 116 -17.29 -19.73 -12.90
CA VAL A 116 -17.41 -18.44 -12.18
C VAL A 116 -16.52 -17.37 -12.82
N CYS A 117 -15.30 -17.72 -13.23
CA CYS A 117 -14.41 -16.79 -13.93
C CYS A 117 -15.02 -16.35 -15.27
N THR A 118 -15.67 -17.28 -15.98
CA THR A 118 -16.33 -16.99 -17.25
C THR A 118 -17.47 -15.99 -17.05
N THR A 119 -18.31 -16.18 -16.03
CA THR A 119 -19.39 -15.22 -15.72
C THR A 119 -18.83 -13.84 -15.36
N GLU A 120 -17.72 -13.79 -14.62
CA GLU A 120 -17.08 -12.53 -14.22
C GLU A 120 -16.47 -11.76 -15.40
N PHE A 121 -15.79 -12.45 -16.33
CA PHE A 121 -15.24 -11.81 -17.51
C PHE A 121 -16.31 -11.33 -18.48
N MET A 122 -17.39 -12.10 -18.65
CA MET A 122 -18.56 -11.65 -19.42
C MET A 122 -19.13 -10.36 -18.82
N THR A 123 -19.34 -10.30 -17.50
CA THR A 123 -19.85 -9.09 -16.85
C THR A 123 -18.92 -7.89 -17.01
N PHE A 124 -17.62 -8.03 -16.73
CA PHE A 124 -16.68 -6.91 -16.90
C PHE A 124 -16.63 -6.40 -18.34
N ALA A 125 -16.63 -7.30 -19.33
CA ALA A 125 -16.59 -6.93 -20.74
C ALA A 125 -17.84 -6.16 -21.18
N THR A 126 -19.02 -6.52 -20.67
CA THR A 126 -20.23 -5.72 -20.93
C THR A 126 -20.20 -4.33 -20.29
N MET A 127 -19.45 -4.16 -19.19
CA MET A 127 -19.30 -2.90 -18.47
C MET A 127 -18.08 -2.08 -18.93
N GLU A 128 -17.29 -2.57 -19.89
CA GLU A 128 -15.99 -1.97 -20.26
C GLU A 128 -16.12 -0.52 -20.71
N GLU A 129 -17.11 -0.20 -21.54
CA GLU A 129 -17.35 1.18 -21.99
C GLU A 129 -17.83 2.09 -20.85
N GLU A 130 -18.52 1.55 -19.84
CA GLU A 130 -18.92 2.31 -18.66
C GLU A 130 -17.71 2.68 -17.80
N PHE A 131 -16.79 1.73 -17.55
CA PHE A 131 -15.55 2.00 -16.85
C PHE A 131 -14.66 2.98 -17.61
N LYS A 132 -14.60 2.85 -18.94
CA LYS A 132 -13.87 3.79 -19.80
C LYS A 132 -14.46 5.20 -19.73
N ALA A 133 -15.79 5.36 -19.70
CA ALA A 133 -16.44 6.65 -19.49
C ALA A 133 -16.11 7.26 -18.11
N LEU A 134 -15.83 6.43 -17.11
CA LEU A 134 -15.31 6.82 -15.80
C LEU A 134 -13.78 6.98 -15.78
N ASN A 135 -13.10 7.11 -16.92
CA ASN A 135 -11.63 7.17 -17.03
C ASN A 135 -10.92 6.04 -16.25
N THR A 136 -11.47 4.83 -16.32
CA THR A 136 -11.00 3.65 -15.60
C THR A 136 -10.65 2.53 -16.57
N SER A 137 -9.46 1.96 -16.45
CA SER A 137 -9.00 0.81 -17.22
C SER A 137 -9.12 -0.48 -16.43
N LEU A 138 -9.43 -1.58 -17.11
CA LEU A 138 -9.48 -2.93 -16.53
C LEU A 138 -8.19 -3.69 -16.92
N VAL A 139 -7.63 -4.45 -15.99
CA VAL A 139 -6.49 -5.35 -16.24
C VAL A 139 -6.72 -6.65 -15.49
N GLY A 140 -6.91 -7.74 -16.24
CA GLY A 140 -7.10 -9.09 -15.69
C GLY A 140 -5.77 -9.80 -15.45
N LEU A 141 -5.79 -10.82 -14.59
CA LEU A 141 -4.63 -11.68 -14.33
C LEU A 141 -5.06 -13.10 -13.96
N SER A 142 -4.41 -14.10 -14.54
CA SER A 142 -4.29 -15.43 -13.93
C SER A 142 -2.91 -16.01 -14.19
N VAL A 143 -2.69 -17.22 -13.70
CA VAL A 143 -1.43 -17.95 -13.83
C VAL A 143 -1.41 -18.87 -15.07
N ASP A 144 -2.45 -18.78 -15.91
CA ASP A 144 -2.54 -19.52 -17.16
C ASP A 144 -1.60 -18.91 -18.22
N SER A 145 -1.38 -19.65 -19.30
CA SER A 145 -0.59 -19.17 -20.44
C SER A 145 -1.38 -18.22 -21.34
N LEU A 146 -0.67 -17.37 -22.09
CA LEU A 146 -1.23 -16.46 -23.09
C LEU A 146 -2.09 -17.19 -24.12
N TYR A 147 -1.70 -18.40 -24.54
CA TYR A 147 -2.48 -19.21 -25.48
C TYR A 147 -3.79 -19.71 -24.88
N ALA A 148 -3.79 -20.07 -23.58
CA ALA A 148 -5.00 -20.42 -22.86
C ALA A 148 -5.94 -19.21 -22.79
N HIS A 149 -5.42 -18.04 -22.46
CA HIS A 149 -6.19 -16.79 -22.45
C HIS A 149 -6.85 -16.55 -23.81
N ILE A 150 -6.09 -16.56 -24.90
CA ILE A 150 -6.61 -16.30 -26.25
C ILE A 150 -7.72 -17.30 -26.61
N ALA A 151 -7.51 -18.59 -26.33
CA ALA A 151 -8.52 -19.62 -26.60
C ALA A 151 -9.79 -19.41 -25.75
N TRP A 152 -9.62 -19.08 -24.47
CA TRP A 152 -10.73 -18.85 -23.56
C TRP A 152 -11.52 -17.59 -23.90
N LEU A 153 -10.86 -16.45 -24.14
CA LEU A 153 -11.52 -15.20 -24.50
C LEU A 153 -12.32 -15.32 -25.81
N ARG A 154 -11.78 -16.06 -26.81
CA ARG A 154 -12.54 -16.39 -28.02
C ARG A 154 -13.76 -17.25 -27.72
N LYS A 155 -13.65 -18.20 -26.79
CA LYS A 155 -14.78 -19.02 -26.39
C LYS A 155 -15.86 -18.22 -25.68
N ILE A 156 -15.48 -17.26 -24.83
CA ILE A 156 -16.43 -16.34 -24.16
C ILE A 156 -17.34 -15.64 -25.17
N GLN A 157 -16.78 -15.19 -26.30
CA GLN A 157 -17.55 -14.51 -27.35
C GLN A 157 -18.65 -15.39 -27.97
N GLU A 158 -18.49 -16.71 -27.93
CA GLU A 158 -19.47 -17.67 -28.44
C GLU A 158 -20.56 -18.04 -27.40
N LEU A 159 -20.42 -17.65 -26.13
CA LEU A 159 -21.31 -18.03 -25.05
C LEU A 159 -22.48 -17.04 -24.87
N GLU A 160 -23.55 -17.57 -24.28
CA GLU A 160 -24.69 -16.79 -23.81
C GLU A 160 -24.93 -17.08 -22.32
N TRP A 161 -25.03 -16.03 -21.51
CA TRP A 161 -25.35 -16.15 -20.09
C TRP A 161 -26.01 -14.86 -19.59
N ASN A 162 -27.09 -14.99 -18.83
CA ASN A 162 -27.81 -13.86 -18.23
C ASN A 162 -28.17 -12.73 -19.23
N GLY A 163 -28.57 -13.09 -20.44
CA GLY A 163 -28.89 -12.15 -21.52
C GLY A 163 -27.69 -11.51 -22.22
N MET A 164 -26.46 -11.77 -21.75
CA MET A 164 -25.23 -11.34 -22.41
C MET A 164 -24.85 -12.36 -23.50
N LYS A 165 -24.63 -11.86 -24.73
CA LYS A 165 -24.28 -12.66 -25.91
C LYS A 165 -23.27 -11.91 -26.76
N ASN A 166 -22.45 -12.63 -27.53
CA ASN A 166 -21.43 -12.05 -28.41
C ASN A 166 -20.49 -11.08 -27.68
N VAL A 167 -20.16 -11.40 -26.41
CA VAL A 167 -19.37 -10.53 -25.55
C VAL A 167 -17.89 -10.65 -25.92
N GLU A 168 -17.31 -9.56 -26.39
CA GLU A 168 -15.88 -9.49 -26.69
C GLU A 168 -15.12 -8.88 -25.50
N VAL A 169 -14.11 -9.59 -24.98
CA VAL A 169 -13.24 -9.10 -23.92
C VAL A 169 -12.06 -8.34 -24.54
N LYS A 170 -12.02 -7.01 -24.36
CA LYS A 170 -10.98 -6.16 -25.01
C LYS A 170 -9.91 -5.67 -24.06
N PHE A 171 -10.17 -5.69 -22.76
CA PHE A 171 -9.15 -5.37 -21.77
C PHE A 171 -8.02 -6.41 -21.71
N PRO A 172 -6.78 -6.02 -21.34
CA PRO A 172 -5.66 -6.94 -21.25
C PRO A 172 -5.84 -7.96 -20.12
N LEU A 173 -5.48 -9.21 -20.43
CA LEU A 173 -5.32 -10.30 -19.47
C LEU A 173 -3.84 -10.69 -19.41
N ILE A 174 -3.24 -10.53 -18.23
CA ILE A 174 -1.83 -10.84 -17.93
C ILE A 174 -1.61 -12.35 -17.85
N GLU A 175 -0.60 -12.83 -18.58
CA GLU A 175 0.02 -14.14 -18.39
C GLU A 175 1.00 -14.06 -17.20
N ASP A 176 0.68 -14.71 -16.08
CA ASP A 176 1.55 -14.77 -14.89
C ASP A 176 1.91 -16.22 -14.50
N ILE A 177 2.41 -17.01 -15.45
CA ILE A 177 2.78 -18.43 -15.24
C ILE A 177 3.74 -18.61 -14.05
N LYS A 178 4.63 -17.63 -13.82
CA LYS A 178 5.61 -17.67 -12.72
C LYS A 178 5.04 -17.18 -11.38
N MET A 179 3.80 -16.69 -11.37
CA MET A 179 3.10 -16.13 -10.20
C MET A 179 3.82 -14.93 -9.59
N GLU A 180 4.65 -14.22 -10.35
CA GLU A 180 5.46 -13.12 -9.84
C GLU A 180 4.56 -11.93 -9.48
N VAL A 181 3.64 -11.58 -10.38
CA VAL A 181 2.70 -10.49 -10.14
C VAL A 181 1.69 -10.90 -9.07
N ALA A 182 1.17 -12.13 -9.14
CA ALA A 182 0.24 -12.68 -8.17
C ALA A 182 0.83 -12.69 -6.74
N LYS A 183 2.08 -13.11 -6.57
CA LYS A 183 2.77 -13.05 -5.26
C LYS A 183 3.01 -11.61 -4.81
N LYS A 184 3.47 -10.73 -5.71
CA LYS A 184 3.72 -9.31 -5.40
C LYS A 184 2.48 -8.57 -4.90
N TYR A 185 1.30 -8.97 -5.38
CA TYR A 185 0.02 -8.42 -4.97
C TYR A 185 -0.72 -9.29 -3.94
N GLY A 186 -0.13 -10.36 -3.40
CA GLY A 186 -0.82 -11.19 -2.39
C GLY A 186 -2.06 -11.93 -2.91
N MET A 187 -2.11 -12.20 -4.21
CA MET A 187 -3.20 -12.91 -4.88
C MET A 187 -3.07 -14.43 -4.72
N ILE A 188 -1.89 -14.96 -4.37
CA ILE A 188 -1.72 -16.35 -3.94
C ILE A 188 -1.95 -16.42 -2.43
N GLN A 189 -3.03 -17.07 -2.01
CA GLN A 189 -3.36 -17.26 -0.60
C GLN A 189 -3.32 -18.76 -0.27
N PRO A 190 -2.27 -19.25 0.41
CA PRO A 190 -2.04 -20.69 0.61
C PRO A 190 -3.17 -21.43 1.32
N GLY A 191 -3.97 -20.74 2.14
CA GLY A 191 -5.18 -21.31 2.75
C GLY A 191 -6.35 -21.53 1.78
N GLN A 192 -6.21 -21.11 0.52
CA GLN A 192 -7.18 -21.33 -0.56
C GLN A 192 -6.57 -22.16 -1.69
N SER A 193 -5.41 -21.75 -2.19
CA SER A 193 -4.65 -22.47 -3.21
C SER A 193 -3.21 -21.96 -3.27
N THR A 194 -2.28 -22.85 -3.59
CA THR A 194 -0.87 -22.50 -3.86
C THR A 194 -0.58 -22.35 -5.35
N THR A 195 -1.51 -22.74 -6.21
CA THR A 195 -1.32 -22.78 -7.67
C THR A 195 -2.34 -21.94 -8.43
N GLN A 196 -3.23 -21.23 -7.74
CA GLN A 196 -4.25 -20.38 -8.34
C GLN A 196 -4.35 -19.08 -7.56
N ALA A 197 -4.54 -17.98 -8.29
CA ALA A 197 -4.87 -16.71 -7.67
C ALA A 197 -6.28 -16.73 -7.08
N VAL A 198 -6.47 -16.11 -5.92
CA VAL A 198 -7.82 -15.80 -5.42
C VAL A 198 -8.46 -14.70 -6.29
N ARG A 199 -9.74 -14.38 -6.05
CA ARG A 199 -10.46 -13.34 -6.79
C ARG A 199 -10.16 -11.98 -6.15
N ALA A 200 -8.96 -11.46 -6.38
CA ALA A 200 -8.54 -10.17 -5.87
C ALA A 200 -8.99 -9.02 -6.79
N VAL A 201 -9.20 -7.84 -6.21
CA VAL A 201 -9.45 -6.59 -6.94
C VAL A 201 -8.65 -5.47 -6.26
N PHE A 202 -7.86 -4.75 -7.05
CA PHE A 202 -7.15 -3.56 -6.65
C PHE A 202 -7.68 -2.37 -7.43
N VAL A 203 -8.23 -1.39 -6.71
CA VAL A 203 -8.60 -0.09 -7.29
C VAL A 203 -7.44 0.87 -7.09
N ILE A 204 -6.87 1.36 -8.18
CA ILE A 204 -5.66 2.18 -8.21
C ILE A 204 -5.99 3.52 -8.85
N ASP A 205 -5.56 4.62 -8.23
CA ASP A 205 -5.84 5.97 -8.69
C ASP A 205 -4.91 6.44 -9.83
N PRO A 206 -5.20 7.58 -10.48
CA PRO A 206 -4.38 8.15 -11.56
C PRO A 206 -2.91 8.43 -11.21
N LYS A 207 -2.56 8.44 -9.92
CA LYS A 207 -1.20 8.64 -9.42
C LYS A 207 -0.50 7.30 -9.11
N GLY A 208 -1.12 6.18 -9.47
CA GLY A 208 -0.62 4.82 -9.18
C GLY A 208 -0.70 4.46 -7.70
N THR A 209 -1.64 5.01 -6.94
CA THR A 209 -1.82 4.74 -5.50
C THR A 209 -2.98 3.77 -5.29
N ILE A 210 -2.81 2.75 -4.47
CA ILE A 210 -3.87 1.79 -4.15
C ILE A 210 -4.91 2.44 -3.24
N ARG A 211 -6.19 2.36 -3.61
CA ARG A 211 -7.32 3.01 -2.91
C ARG A 211 -8.28 2.03 -2.27
N THR A 212 -8.47 0.87 -2.88
CA THR A 212 -9.31 -0.21 -2.34
C THR A 212 -8.73 -1.57 -2.72
N ILE A 213 -8.84 -2.54 -1.82
CA ILE A 213 -8.45 -3.93 -2.05
C ILE A 213 -9.63 -4.82 -1.63
N LEU A 214 -10.04 -5.74 -2.51
CA LEU A 214 -11.05 -6.76 -2.21
C LEU A 214 -10.43 -8.15 -2.45
N TYR A 215 -10.71 -9.09 -1.55
CA TYR A 215 -10.35 -10.50 -1.72
C TYR A 215 -11.59 -11.38 -1.58
N TYR A 216 -11.95 -12.06 -2.66
CA TYR A 216 -12.99 -13.06 -2.68
C TYR A 216 -12.35 -14.46 -2.79
N PRO A 217 -12.91 -15.48 -2.11
CA PRO A 217 -12.44 -16.85 -2.26
C PRO A 217 -12.78 -17.39 -3.66
N LEU A 218 -12.21 -18.54 -4.02
CA LEU A 218 -12.41 -19.17 -5.33
C LEU A 218 -13.90 -19.44 -5.61
N SER A 219 -14.68 -19.75 -4.57
CA SER A 219 -16.09 -20.16 -4.63
C SER A 219 -17.08 -19.03 -4.89
N THR A 220 -16.70 -17.76 -4.75
CA THR A 220 -17.65 -16.65 -4.69
C THR A 220 -17.38 -15.64 -5.79
N GLY A 221 -18.30 -15.53 -6.76
CA GLY A 221 -18.25 -14.49 -7.78
C GLY A 221 -18.41 -13.09 -7.17
N ARG A 222 -17.72 -12.11 -7.76
CA ARG A 222 -17.72 -10.71 -7.33
C ARG A 222 -19.01 -9.98 -7.71
N ASN A 223 -19.30 -8.93 -6.95
CA ASN A 223 -20.35 -7.97 -7.30
C ASN A 223 -19.73 -6.79 -8.08
N PHE A 224 -20.04 -6.71 -9.38
CA PHE A 224 -19.48 -5.69 -10.26
C PHE A 224 -20.12 -4.31 -10.10
N ASP A 225 -21.38 -4.26 -9.63
CA ASP A 225 -22.03 -3.00 -9.28
C ASP A 225 -21.31 -2.34 -8.11
N GLU A 226 -20.84 -3.13 -7.14
CA GLU A 226 -20.06 -2.61 -6.01
C GLU A 226 -18.68 -2.10 -6.47
N ILE A 227 -18.00 -2.83 -7.36
CA ILE A 227 -16.72 -2.38 -7.92
C ILE A 227 -16.89 -1.04 -8.65
N LYS A 228 -17.95 -0.90 -9.46
CA LYS A 228 -18.29 0.36 -10.13
C LYS A 228 -18.65 1.47 -9.13
N ARG A 229 -19.46 1.16 -8.11
CA ARG A 229 -19.85 2.12 -7.06
C ARG A 229 -18.63 2.65 -6.31
N ILE A 230 -17.67 1.79 -5.97
CA ILE A 230 -16.40 2.17 -5.32
C ILE A 230 -15.62 3.17 -6.18
N ILE A 231 -15.48 2.92 -7.49
CA ILE A 231 -14.81 3.86 -8.41
C ILE A 231 -15.49 5.23 -8.37
N ILE A 232 -16.81 5.27 -8.54
CA ILE A 232 -17.55 6.54 -8.56
C ILE A 232 -17.44 7.27 -7.22
N ALA A 233 -17.53 6.54 -6.10
CA ALA A 233 -17.42 7.10 -4.76
C ALA A 233 -16.01 7.68 -4.49
N LEU A 234 -14.96 6.99 -4.89
CA LEU A 234 -13.58 7.48 -4.76
C LEU A 234 -13.33 8.70 -5.64
N GLN A 235 -13.82 8.69 -6.89
CA GLN A 235 -13.72 9.84 -7.78
C GLN A 235 -14.49 11.05 -7.24
N LYS A 236 -15.69 10.85 -6.71
CA LYS A 236 -16.49 11.90 -6.06
C LYS A 236 -15.76 12.48 -4.85
N ALA A 237 -15.23 11.63 -3.97
CA ALA A 237 -14.49 12.04 -2.80
C ALA A 237 -13.27 12.90 -3.16
N ASP A 238 -12.50 12.47 -4.17
CA ASP A 238 -11.31 13.18 -4.63
C ASP A 238 -11.65 14.51 -5.32
N ALA A 239 -12.66 14.52 -6.21
CA ALA A 239 -13.03 15.71 -6.96
C ALA A 239 -13.61 16.81 -6.06
N ASP A 240 -14.45 16.43 -5.09
CA ASP A 240 -15.21 17.37 -4.30
C ASP A 240 -14.65 17.60 -2.90
N GLN A 241 -13.59 16.87 -2.52
CA GLN A 241 -12.99 16.90 -1.19
C GLN A 241 -14.01 16.56 -0.08
N VAL A 242 -14.80 15.51 -0.32
CA VAL A 242 -15.87 15.03 0.56
C VAL A 242 -15.66 13.57 0.93
N ALA A 243 -16.41 13.07 1.91
CA ALA A 243 -16.53 11.65 2.20
C ALA A 243 -17.90 11.11 1.72
N THR A 244 -17.98 9.81 1.43
CA THR A 244 -19.24 9.15 1.08
C THR A 244 -19.77 8.35 2.27
N PRO A 245 -21.06 8.48 2.64
CA PRO A 245 -21.64 7.70 3.75
C PRO A 245 -21.74 6.20 3.43
N ALA A 246 -22.09 5.42 4.44
CA ALA A 246 -22.39 4.00 4.26
C ALA A 246 -23.52 3.81 3.23
N ASN A 247 -23.37 2.81 2.34
CA ASN A 247 -24.30 2.49 1.25
C ASN A 247 -24.55 3.65 0.26
N TRP A 248 -23.62 4.60 0.15
CA TRP A 248 -23.76 5.73 -0.75
C TRP A 248 -23.79 5.32 -2.22
N HIS A 249 -24.74 5.90 -2.96
CA HIS A 249 -24.87 5.83 -4.41
C HIS A 249 -24.84 7.24 -5.05
N PRO A 250 -24.45 7.35 -6.33
CA PRO A 250 -24.44 8.63 -7.04
C PRO A 250 -25.78 9.37 -6.92
N GLY A 251 -25.70 10.68 -6.62
CA GLY A 251 -26.87 11.55 -6.41
C GLY A 251 -27.41 11.56 -4.97
N GLN A 252 -26.80 10.82 -4.04
CA GLN A 252 -27.08 10.95 -2.61
C GLN A 252 -26.12 11.94 -1.94
N ASP A 253 -26.57 12.53 -0.83
CA ASP A 253 -25.79 13.47 -0.03
C ASP A 253 -24.43 12.89 0.40
N VAL A 254 -23.44 13.77 0.50
CA VAL A 254 -22.05 13.45 0.86
C VAL A 254 -21.70 14.04 2.21
N ILE A 255 -20.73 13.45 2.90
CA ILE A 255 -20.27 13.91 4.22
C ILE A 255 -19.21 15.02 4.02
N VAL A 256 -19.41 16.13 4.73
CA VAL A 256 -18.39 17.17 4.85
C VAL A 256 -17.31 16.67 5.82
N PRO A 257 -15.99 16.76 5.47
CA PRO A 257 -14.91 16.29 6.33
C PRO A 257 -15.02 16.80 7.76
N ALA A 258 -14.58 16.02 8.76
CA ALA A 258 -14.74 16.39 10.17
C ALA A 258 -14.02 17.72 10.52
N ALA A 259 -14.59 18.48 11.45
CA ALA A 259 -13.95 19.69 11.95
C ALA A 259 -12.65 19.34 12.71
N GLY A 260 -11.52 19.88 12.27
CA GLY A 260 -10.20 19.60 12.84
C GLY A 260 -9.85 20.38 14.12
N SER A 261 -10.73 21.27 14.59
CA SER A 261 -10.52 22.07 15.80
C SER A 261 -11.85 22.52 16.43
N CYS A 262 -11.84 22.87 17.72
CA CYS A 262 -13.02 23.37 18.43
C CYS A 262 -13.60 24.66 17.79
N GLY A 263 -12.75 25.52 17.24
CA GLY A 263 -13.19 26.72 16.53
C GLY A 263 -14.00 26.39 15.28
N ILE A 264 -13.49 25.47 14.46
CA ILE A 264 -14.18 25.00 13.23
C ILE A 264 -15.48 24.26 13.60
N ALA A 265 -15.47 23.47 14.68
CA ALA A 265 -16.66 22.76 15.15
C ALA A 265 -17.77 23.74 15.55
N LYS A 266 -17.42 24.83 16.26
CA LYS A 266 -18.34 25.90 16.63
C LYS A 266 -18.87 26.65 15.41
N GLU A 267 -17.98 27.13 14.54
CA GLU A 267 -18.32 27.89 13.33
C GLU A 267 -19.27 27.10 12.42
N ARG A 268 -19.00 25.80 12.24
CA ARG A 268 -19.85 24.89 11.45
C ARG A 268 -21.29 24.79 11.97
N MET A 269 -21.48 24.85 13.29
CA MET A 269 -22.81 24.82 13.89
C MET A 269 -23.51 26.17 13.85
N GLU A 270 -22.74 27.27 13.89
CA GLU A 270 -23.26 28.64 13.85
C GLU A 270 -23.58 29.13 12.42
N ASN A 271 -22.84 28.65 11.41
CA ASN A 271 -22.89 29.15 10.03
C ASN A 271 -23.29 28.06 9.01
N GLN A 272 -24.48 27.47 9.17
CA GLN A 272 -24.99 26.50 8.20
C GLN A 272 -25.59 27.19 6.96
N THR A 273 -25.23 26.70 5.78
CA THR A 273 -25.77 27.14 4.49
C THR A 273 -26.94 26.26 4.04
N GLU A 274 -27.78 26.72 3.11
CA GLU A 274 -28.95 25.94 2.63
C GLU A 274 -28.56 24.62 1.95
N ASP A 275 -27.36 24.53 1.37
CA ASP A 275 -26.82 23.33 0.74
C ASP A 275 -26.17 22.37 1.74
N GLN A 276 -26.10 22.70 3.03
CA GLN A 276 -25.55 21.85 4.07
C GLN A 276 -26.56 21.60 5.20
N TYR A 277 -26.45 20.47 5.88
CA TYR A 277 -27.09 20.25 7.18
C TYR A 277 -26.19 19.46 8.09
N CYS A 278 -26.30 19.73 9.39
CA CYS A 278 -25.56 19.01 10.41
C CYS A 278 -26.52 18.35 11.38
N LEU A 279 -26.32 17.05 11.62
CA LEU A 279 -26.96 16.36 12.75
C LEU A 279 -26.20 16.65 14.05
N ASP A 280 -24.89 16.83 13.94
CA ASP A 280 -23.99 17.28 15.00
C ASP A 280 -22.73 17.91 14.36
N TRP A 281 -21.86 18.55 15.14
CA TRP A 281 -20.66 19.25 14.65
C TRP A 281 -19.69 18.33 13.89
N PHE A 282 -19.65 17.04 14.24
CA PHE A 282 -18.83 16.03 13.58
C PHE A 282 -19.55 15.32 12.44
N LEU A 283 -20.86 15.54 12.27
CA LEU A 283 -21.71 14.82 11.32
C LEU A 283 -22.55 15.80 10.49
N CYS A 284 -21.89 16.33 9.47
CA CYS A 284 -22.50 17.25 8.51
C CYS A 284 -22.49 16.68 7.10
N PHE A 285 -23.52 17.03 6.35
CA PHE A 285 -23.76 16.56 5.00
C PHE A 285 -23.94 17.75 4.06
N ARG A 286 -23.36 17.64 2.87
CA ARG A 286 -23.65 18.52 1.74
C ARG A 286 -24.70 17.85 0.85
N ARG A 287 -25.76 18.59 0.55
CA ARG A 287 -26.88 18.14 -0.29
C ARG A 287 -26.43 18.04 -1.74
N GLU A 288 -26.62 16.86 -2.34
CA GLU A 288 -26.43 16.71 -3.78
C GLU A 288 -27.73 17.09 -4.49
N ARG A 289 -27.69 18.18 -5.26
CA ARG A 289 -28.87 18.63 -6.01
C ARG A 289 -29.06 17.72 -7.22
N LYS A 290 -30.25 17.13 -7.33
CA LYS A 290 -30.68 16.34 -8.49
C LYS A 290 -30.99 17.22 -9.70
#